data_AF-A0A9D2HLE6-F1
#
_entry.id   AF-A0A9D2HLE6-F1
#
_cell.length_a   1.000
_cell.length_b   1.000
_cell.length_c   1.000
_cell.angle_alpha   90.00
_cell.angle_beta   90.00
_cell.angle_gamma   90.00
#
_symmetry.space_group_name_H-M   'P 1'
#
loop_
_entity.id
_entity.type
_entity.pdbx_description
1 polymer ?
#
loop_
_entity_poly.entity_id
_entity_poly.type
_entity_poly.pdbx_seq_one_letter_code
_entity_poly.pdbx_strand_id
1 'polypeptide(L)'
;MKIHDIFRPQRDAVVSKWIEAVYATYPLETTGFLRTRKDPFTNPVGDMTHEAAGRLFDAVSGEDTDPRTVRTAIDRFVRLRAVQKMTPSQAIGVFFLLKPIMREILLPLCAGDKARAAYLNAESRLDSIVLLAFDMYTEARETLAESRITEIRSQYAQVVRWAQTVDGSPVSGKS
;
A
#
# COMPACT_ATOMS: atom_id res chain seq x y z
N MET A 1 -15.92 24.01 17.25
CA MET A 1 -16.08 22.89 16.30
C MET A 1 -14.82 22.04 16.34
N LYS A 2 -14.96 20.73 16.57
CA LYS A 2 -13.84 19.79 16.48
C LYS A 2 -13.68 19.42 15.00
N ILE A 3 -12.45 19.19 14.54
CA ILE A 3 -12.19 18.88 13.11
C ILE A 3 -12.91 17.60 12.65
N HIS A 4 -13.15 16.67 13.58
CA HIS A 4 -13.95 15.46 13.35
C HIS A 4 -15.38 15.77 12.89
N ASP A 5 -15.98 16.86 13.37
CA ASP A 5 -17.33 17.27 12.99
C ASP A 5 -17.41 17.68 11.51
N ILE A 6 -16.27 18.12 10.94
CA ILE A 6 -16.13 18.49 9.52
C ILE A 6 -15.78 17.26 8.69
N PHE A 7 -14.86 16.42 9.17
CA PHE A 7 -14.28 15.34 8.39
C PHE A 7 -15.19 14.11 8.31
N ARG A 8 -15.80 13.72 9.43
CA ARG A 8 -16.61 12.50 9.52
C ARG A 8 -17.79 12.47 8.55
N PRO A 9 -18.56 13.56 8.35
CA PRO A 9 -19.63 13.58 7.34
C PRO A 9 -19.15 13.40 5.90
N GLN A 10 -17.88 13.70 5.62
CA GLN A 10 -17.29 13.64 4.27
C GLN A 10 -16.49 12.35 4.03
N ARG A 11 -16.42 11.45 5.03
CA ARG A 11 -15.62 10.22 4.99
C ARG A 11 -15.86 9.42 3.72
N ASP A 12 -17.11 9.07 3.43
CA ASP A 12 -17.44 8.19 2.31
C ASP A 12 -17.10 8.83 0.96
N ALA A 13 -17.28 10.14 0.83
CA ALA A 13 -16.91 10.89 -0.37
C ALA A 13 -15.39 10.89 -0.59
N VAL A 14 -14.62 11.18 0.46
CA VAL A 14 -13.15 11.20 0.39
C VAL A 14 -12.58 9.80 0.12
N VAL A 15 -13.05 8.79 0.84
CA VAL A 15 -12.63 7.39 0.69
C VAL A 15 -12.93 6.89 -0.72
N SER A 16 -14.15 7.12 -1.23
CA SER A 16 -14.54 6.69 -2.58
C SER A 16 -13.71 7.37 -3.67
N LYS A 17 -13.48 8.70 -3.55
CA LYS A 17 -12.62 9.41 -4.50
C LYS A 17 -11.18 8.90 -4.47
N TRP A 18 -10.65 8.56 -3.29
CA TRP A 18 -9.29 8.05 -3.18
C TRP A 18 -9.16 6.67 -3.81
N ILE A 19 -10.12 5.77 -3.58
CA ILE A 19 -10.16 4.45 -4.23
C ILE A 19 -10.15 4.59 -5.76
N GLU A 20 -10.98 5.47 -6.30
CA GLU A 20 -11.03 5.73 -7.74
C GLU A 20 -9.72 6.33 -8.28
N ALA A 21 -9.10 7.24 -7.53
CA ALA A 21 -7.80 7.80 -7.88
C ALA A 21 -6.70 6.73 -7.88
N VAL A 22 -6.73 5.78 -6.94
CA VAL A 22 -5.81 4.64 -6.90
C VAL A 22 -6.03 3.72 -8.10
N TYR A 23 -7.28 3.37 -8.43
CA TYR A 23 -7.58 2.55 -9.60
C TYR A 23 -7.11 3.22 -10.89
N ALA A 24 -7.20 4.54 -11.02
CA ALA A 24 -6.66 5.28 -12.15
C ALA A 24 -5.13 5.19 -12.29
N THR A 25 -4.40 4.72 -11.28
CA THR A 25 -2.95 4.46 -11.38
C THR A 25 -2.60 3.12 -12.02
N TYR A 26 -3.60 2.26 -12.25
CA TYR A 26 -3.43 0.99 -12.92
C TYR A 26 -3.72 1.10 -14.43
N PRO A 27 -3.12 0.23 -15.28
CA PRO A 27 -3.42 0.20 -16.71
C PRO A 27 -4.92 0.02 -16.98
N LEU A 28 -5.45 0.70 -18.01
CA LEU A 28 -6.89 0.76 -18.33
C LEU A 28 -7.56 -0.62 -18.38
N GLU A 29 -6.87 -1.62 -18.93
CA GLU A 29 -7.33 -3.01 -19.04
C GLU A 29 -7.66 -3.67 -17.68
N THR A 30 -7.00 -3.22 -16.61
CA THR A 30 -7.22 -3.75 -15.25
C THR A 30 -8.29 -2.97 -14.48
N THR A 31 -8.54 -1.71 -14.82
CA THR A 31 -9.44 -0.82 -14.06
C THR A 31 -10.91 -1.27 -14.05
N GLY A 32 -11.41 -1.83 -15.17
CA GLY A 32 -12.79 -2.33 -15.25
C GLY A 32 -13.03 -3.52 -14.32
N PHE A 33 -12.03 -4.40 -14.16
CA PHE A 33 -12.09 -5.56 -13.28
C PHE A 33 -12.07 -5.14 -11.80
N LEU A 34 -11.20 -4.19 -11.44
CA LEU A 34 -11.06 -3.70 -10.07
C LEU A 34 -12.35 -3.07 -9.52
N ARG A 35 -13.14 -2.42 -10.38
CA ARG A 35 -14.40 -1.75 -10.00
C ARG A 35 -15.59 -2.69 -9.87
N THR A 36 -15.59 -3.81 -10.59
CA THR A 36 -16.80 -4.63 -10.78
C THR A 36 -16.85 -5.88 -9.91
N ARG A 37 -15.69 -6.39 -9.45
CA ARG A 37 -15.64 -7.58 -8.60
C ARG A 37 -15.42 -7.24 -7.12
N LYS A 38 -16.29 -7.71 -6.23
CA LYS A 38 -16.24 -7.45 -4.78
C LYS A 38 -15.64 -8.58 -3.95
N ASP A 39 -15.40 -9.74 -4.56
CA ASP A 39 -14.90 -10.91 -3.85
C ASP A 39 -13.38 -10.77 -3.58
N PRO A 40 -12.90 -10.85 -2.32
CA PRO A 40 -11.49 -10.63 -1.98
C PRO A 40 -10.51 -11.63 -2.61
N PHE A 41 -10.97 -12.84 -2.93
CA PHE A 41 -10.12 -13.86 -3.57
C PHE A 41 -9.88 -13.55 -5.04
N THR A 42 -10.93 -13.11 -5.73
CA THR A 42 -10.86 -12.76 -7.16
C THR A 42 -10.42 -11.33 -7.39
N ASN A 43 -10.54 -10.43 -6.41
CA ASN A 43 -10.09 -9.04 -6.47
C ASN A 43 -9.36 -8.58 -5.19
N PRO A 44 -8.17 -9.14 -4.90
CA PRO A 44 -7.39 -8.76 -3.72
C PRO A 44 -6.92 -7.31 -3.77
N VAL A 45 -6.71 -6.75 -4.98
CA VAL A 45 -6.34 -5.35 -5.15
C VAL A 45 -7.47 -4.45 -4.70
N GLY A 46 -8.71 -4.73 -5.11
CA GLY A 46 -9.86 -3.93 -4.68
C GLY A 46 -10.07 -4.01 -3.17
N ASP A 47 -10.08 -5.21 -2.60
CA ASP A 47 -10.27 -5.43 -1.15
C ASP A 47 -9.26 -4.65 -0.31
N MET A 48 -7.96 -4.82 -0.59
CA MET A 48 -6.89 -4.12 0.14
C MET A 48 -6.90 -2.61 -0.10
N THR A 49 -7.32 -2.14 -1.27
CA THR A 49 -7.49 -0.70 -1.54
C THR A 49 -8.61 -0.12 -0.70
N HIS A 50 -9.77 -0.79 -0.63
CA HIS A 50 -10.90 -0.37 0.20
C HIS A 50 -10.55 -0.34 1.69
N GLU A 51 -9.90 -1.39 2.18
CA GLU A 51 -9.44 -1.46 3.58
C GLU A 51 -8.47 -0.31 3.89
N ALA A 52 -7.44 -0.14 3.06
CA ALA A 52 -6.44 0.90 3.24
C ALA A 52 -7.06 2.30 3.18
N ALA A 53 -7.98 2.56 2.24
CA ALA A 53 -8.63 3.85 2.08
C ALA A 53 -9.37 4.30 3.35
N GLY A 54 -10.16 3.40 3.93
CA GLY A 54 -10.89 3.67 5.17
C GLY A 54 -9.94 3.94 6.34
N ARG A 55 -8.98 3.04 6.57
CA ARG A 55 -8.03 3.17 7.68
C ARG A 55 -7.11 4.39 7.55
N LEU A 56 -6.69 4.71 6.33
CA LEU A 56 -5.91 5.89 6.05
C LEU A 56 -6.69 7.16 6.38
N PHE A 57 -7.94 7.26 5.93
CA PHE A 57 -8.77 8.43 6.23
C PHE A 57 -9.01 8.59 7.72
N ASP A 58 -9.34 7.51 8.43
CA ASP A 58 -9.63 7.55 9.86
C ASP A 58 -8.38 8.02 10.64
N ALA A 59 -7.19 7.51 10.30
CA ALA A 59 -5.91 7.90 10.89
C ALA A 59 -5.55 9.37 10.59
N VAL A 60 -5.72 9.81 9.34
CA VAL A 60 -5.47 11.20 8.91
C VAL A 60 -6.42 12.17 9.60
N SER A 61 -7.69 11.79 9.76
CA SER A 61 -8.70 12.55 10.48
C SER A 61 -8.40 12.68 11.97
N GLY A 62 -7.53 11.82 12.50
CA GLY A 62 -7.17 11.74 13.92
C GLY A 62 -8.28 11.10 14.74
N GLU A 63 -9.13 10.29 14.12
CA GLU A 63 -10.04 9.45 14.88
C GLU A 63 -9.25 8.52 15.79
N ASP A 64 -9.80 8.23 16.97
CA ASP A 64 -9.20 7.28 17.90
C ASP A 64 -9.27 5.88 17.26
N THR A 65 -8.14 5.48 16.68
CA THR A 65 -7.99 4.26 15.91
C THR A 65 -6.81 3.49 16.49
N ASP A 66 -6.96 2.17 16.67
CA ASP A 66 -5.85 1.33 17.11
C ASP A 66 -4.72 1.45 16.06
N PRO A 67 -3.54 2.01 16.41
CA PRO A 67 -2.44 2.19 15.49
C PRO A 67 -2.00 0.89 14.80
N ARG A 68 -2.21 -0.27 15.44
CA ARG A 68 -1.91 -1.58 14.86
C ARG A 68 -2.83 -1.90 13.69
N THR A 69 -4.12 -1.57 13.79
CA THR A 69 -5.07 -1.83 12.69
C THR A 69 -4.76 -0.98 11.46
N VAL A 70 -4.39 0.28 11.66
CA VAL A 70 -3.94 1.17 10.58
C VAL A 70 -2.66 0.64 9.95
N ARG A 71 -1.68 0.28 10.80
CA ARG A 71 -0.41 -0.31 10.36
C ARG A 71 -0.63 -1.56 9.51
N THR A 72 -1.45 -2.50 9.96
CA THR A 72 -1.72 -3.76 9.25
C THR A 72 -2.39 -3.52 7.89
N ALA A 73 -3.39 -2.65 7.82
CA ALA A 73 -4.06 -2.35 6.56
C ALA A 73 -3.10 -1.71 5.53
N ILE A 74 -2.28 -0.76 6.00
CA ILE A 74 -1.27 -0.10 5.16
C ILE A 74 -0.20 -1.10 4.70
N ASP A 75 0.32 -1.94 5.60
CA ASP A 75 1.32 -2.96 5.28
C ASP A 75 0.81 -3.93 4.19
N ARG A 76 -0.42 -4.45 4.34
CA ARG A 76 -1.04 -5.33 3.33
C ARG A 76 -1.11 -4.66 1.96
N PHE A 77 -1.61 -3.42 1.90
CA PHE A 77 -1.72 -2.66 0.66
C PHE A 77 -0.35 -2.34 0.05
N VAL A 78 0.64 -1.99 0.86
CA VAL A 78 2.00 -1.71 0.43
C VAL A 78 2.69 -2.97 -0.11
N ARG A 79 2.58 -4.11 0.59
CA ARG A 79 3.14 -5.40 0.14
C ARG A 79 2.56 -5.84 -1.20
N LEU A 80 1.24 -5.68 -1.38
CA LEU A 80 0.57 -5.91 -2.66
C LEU A 80 1.19 -5.08 -3.79
N ARG A 81 1.46 -3.79 -3.54
CA ARG A 81 2.09 -2.92 -4.55
C ARG A 81 3.59 -3.21 -4.73
N ALA A 82 4.28 -3.69 -3.70
CA ALA A 82 5.70 -4.05 -3.76
C ALA A 82 6.02 -5.25 -4.65
N VAL A 83 5.09 -6.21 -4.77
CA VAL A 83 5.22 -7.36 -5.68
C VAL A 83 4.87 -7.04 -7.14
N GLN A 84 4.17 -5.92 -7.38
CA GLN A 84 3.79 -5.49 -8.72
C GLN A 84 4.95 -4.81 -9.45
N LYS A 85 4.91 -4.79 -10.80
CA LYS A 85 5.93 -4.15 -11.64
C LYS A 85 5.71 -2.63 -11.68
N MET A 86 6.18 -1.93 -10.66
CA MET A 86 6.12 -0.47 -10.57
C MET A 86 7.37 0.12 -9.90
N THR A 87 7.61 1.41 -10.09
CA THR A 87 8.66 2.12 -9.36
C THR A 87 8.24 2.35 -7.90
N PRO A 88 9.18 2.54 -6.96
CA PRO A 88 8.85 2.91 -5.58
C PRO A 88 7.95 4.15 -5.49
N SER A 89 8.21 5.16 -6.34
CA SER A 89 7.40 6.38 -6.39
C SER A 89 5.96 6.12 -6.86
N GLN A 90 5.74 5.18 -7.78
CA GLN A 90 4.40 4.75 -8.18
C GLN A 90 3.70 3.90 -7.10
N ALA A 91 4.46 3.10 -6.36
CA ALA A 91 3.94 2.26 -5.29
C ALA A 91 3.42 3.09 -4.12
N ILE A 92 4.20 4.08 -3.68
CA ILE A 92 3.93 4.86 -2.46
C ILE A 92 3.27 6.21 -2.79
N GLY A 93 3.48 6.76 -3.98
CA GLY A 93 2.91 8.05 -4.38
C GLY A 93 1.38 8.13 -4.28
N VAL A 94 0.69 6.98 -4.33
CA VAL A 94 -0.77 6.88 -4.21
C VAL A 94 -1.32 7.43 -2.89
N PHE A 95 -0.57 7.39 -1.79
CA PHE A 95 -1.01 7.97 -0.52
C PHE A 95 -1.19 9.49 -0.66
N PHE A 96 -0.34 10.16 -1.43
CA PHE A 96 -0.44 11.60 -1.66
C PHE A 96 -1.64 12.03 -2.52
N LEU A 97 -2.29 11.09 -3.23
CA LEU A 97 -3.54 11.38 -3.94
C LEU A 97 -4.65 11.85 -2.99
N LEU A 98 -4.53 11.56 -1.69
CA LEU A 98 -5.48 12.03 -0.69
C LEU A 98 -5.41 13.54 -0.48
N LYS A 99 -4.23 14.18 -0.64
CA LYS A 99 -4.06 15.63 -0.44
C LYS A 99 -4.97 16.47 -1.36
N PRO A 100 -4.94 16.34 -2.70
CA PRO A 100 -5.84 17.12 -3.56
C PRO A 100 -7.32 16.83 -3.27
N ILE A 101 -7.69 15.60 -2.92
CA ILE A 101 -9.07 15.23 -2.57
C ILE A 101 -9.51 15.94 -1.29
N MET A 102 -8.67 15.96 -0.25
CA MET A 102 -8.94 16.68 0.99
C MET A 102 -9.01 18.19 0.77
N ARG A 103 -8.17 18.75 -0.12
CA ARG A 103 -8.22 20.19 -0.48
C ARG A 103 -9.51 20.55 -1.21
N GLU A 104 -10.02 19.64 -2.03
CA GLU A 104 -11.27 19.83 -2.74
C GLU A 104 -12.48 19.75 -1.80
N ILE A 105 -12.53 18.73 -0.93
CA ILE A 105 -13.74 18.39 -0.16
C ILE A 105 -13.74 19.03 1.24
N LEU A 106 -12.62 18.99 1.95
CA LEU A 106 -12.55 19.35 3.37
C LEU A 106 -12.09 20.78 3.61
N LEU A 107 -11.07 21.24 2.89
CA LEU A 107 -10.50 22.57 3.09
C LEU A 107 -11.53 23.71 2.95
N PRO A 108 -12.50 23.68 2.01
CA PRO A 108 -13.53 24.72 1.92
C PRO A 108 -14.44 24.78 3.15
N LEU A 109 -14.59 23.67 3.88
CA LEU A 109 -15.39 23.57 5.10
C LEU A 109 -14.63 24.04 6.36
N CYS A 110 -13.30 24.17 6.27
CA CYS A 110 -12.43 24.57 7.37
C CYS A 110 -12.39 26.10 7.52
N ALA A 111 -13.45 26.67 8.10
CA ALA A 111 -13.55 28.10 8.38
C ALA A 111 -12.76 28.53 9.63
N GLY A 112 -11.96 29.59 9.48
CA GLY A 112 -11.16 30.19 10.54
C GLY A 112 -9.85 29.47 10.85
N ASP A 113 -8.95 30.15 11.56
CA ASP A 113 -7.56 29.71 11.74
C ASP A 113 -7.44 28.37 12.47
N LYS A 114 -8.29 28.12 13.46
CA LYS A 114 -8.30 26.86 14.21
C LYS A 114 -8.64 25.66 13.32
N ALA A 115 -9.63 25.78 12.45
CA ALA A 115 -10.03 24.70 11.55
C ALA A 115 -8.96 24.47 10.47
N ARG A 116 -8.38 25.55 9.94
CA ARG A 116 -7.26 25.48 9.00
C ARG A 116 -6.02 24.83 9.61
N ALA A 117 -5.65 25.17 10.85
CA ALA A 117 -4.56 24.53 11.55
C ALA A 117 -4.79 23.03 11.75
N ALA A 118 -6.03 22.63 12.10
CA ALA A 118 -6.39 21.22 12.23
C ALA A 118 -6.34 20.47 10.89
N TYR A 119 -6.75 21.11 9.79
CA TYR A 119 -6.58 20.57 8.44
C TYR A 119 -5.10 20.36 8.09
N LEU A 120 -4.23 21.35 8.36
CA LEU A 120 -2.78 21.23 8.13
C LEU A 120 -2.17 20.09 8.95
N ASN A 121 -2.59 19.94 10.21
CA ASN A 121 -2.17 18.80 11.04
C ASN A 121 -2.60 17.46 10.43
N ALA A 122 -3.77 17.37 9.80
CA ALA A 122 -4.19 16.16 9.09
C ALA A 122 -3.29 15.87 7.88
N GLU A 123 -2.90 16.89 7.09
CA GLU A 123 -1.91 16.70 6.02
C GLU A 123 -0.55 16.24 6.57
N SER A 124 -0.10 16.76 7.71
CA SER A 124 1.15 16.30 8.36
C SER A 124 1.07 14.86 8.87
N ARG A 125 -0.10 14.41 9.36
CA ARG A 125 -0.31 12.99 9.74
C ARG A 125 -0.21 12.09 8.51
N LEU A 126 -0.79 12.51 7.38
CA LEU A 126 -0.64 11.77 6.12
C LEU A 126 0.84 11.64 5.74
N ASP A 127 1.63 12.69 5.87
CA ASP A 127 3.07 12.65 5.55
C ASP A 127 3.82 11.64 6.45
N SER A 128 3.49 11.58 7.74
CA SER A 128 4.06 10.60 8.66
C SER A 128 3.65 9.16 8.30
N ILE A 129 2.39 8.97 7.90
CA ILE A 129 1.89 7.67 7.43
C ILE A 129 2.59 7.25 6.14
N VAL A 130 2.88 8.18 5.23
CA VAL A 130 3.61 7.87 3.99
C VAL A 130 5.03 7.40 4.27
N LEU A 131 5.73 8.04 5.21
CA LEU A 131 7.07 7.60 5.63
C LEU A 131 7.02 6.18 6.21
N LEU A 132 6.04 5.90 7.06
CA LEU A 132 5.82 4.55 7.57
C LEU A 132 5.55 3.52 6.46
N ALA A 133 4.72 3.89 5.47
CA ALA A 133 4.44 3.06 4.31
C ALA A 133 5.71 2.82 3.47
N PHE A 134 6.61 3.80 3.38
CA PHE A 134 7.88 3.67 2.69
C PHE A 134 8.82 2.66 3.37
N ASP A 135 8.88 2.66 4.71
CA ASP A 135 9.65 1.66 5.47
C ASP A 135 9.11 0.25 5.19
N MET A 136 7.78 0.05 5.28
CA MET A 136 7.12 -1.22 4.97
C MET A 136 7.39 -1.68 3.53
N TYR A 137 7.37 -0.74 2.59
CA TYR A 137 7.65 -1.04 1.19
C TYR A 137 9.07 -1.55 1.01
N THR A 138 10.04 -0.89 1.66
CA THR A 138 11.45 -1.26 1.57
C THR A 138 11.68 -2.66 2.17
N GLU A 139 11.13 -2.92 3.36
CA GLU A 139 11.18 -4.24 4.00
C GLU A 139 10.56 -5.34 3.10
N ALA A 140 9.42 -5.05 2.48
CA ALA A 140 8.78 -5.98 1.56
C ALA A 140 9.65 -6.26 0.32
N ARG A 141 10.32 -5.23 -0.23
CA ARG A 141 11.20 -5.36 -1.40
C ARG A 141 12.47 -6.14 -1.08
N GLU A 142 13.04 -5.94 0.11
CA GLU A 142 14.18 -6.71 0.61
C GLU A 142 13.81 -8.19 0.76
N THR A 143 12.71 -8.48 1.46
CA THR A 143 12.18 -9.85 1.62
C THR A 143 11.99 -10.55 0.27
N LEU A 144 11.47 -9.84 -0.74
CA LEU A 144 11.31 -10.38 -2.09
C LEU A 144 12.64 -10.64 -2.80
N ALA A 145 13.64 -9.78 -2.60
CA ALA A 145 14.96 -9.97 -3.18
C ALA A 145 15.67 -11.19 -2.55
N GLU A 146 15.60 -11.33 -1.22
CA GLU A 146 16.14 -12.49 -0.49
C GLU A 146 15.48 -13.79 -0.90
N SER A 147 14.14 -13.78 -1.05
CA SER A 147 13.38 -14.93 -1.53
C SER A 147 13.84 -15.36 -2.92
N ARG A 148 14.04 -14.42 -3.85
CA ARG A 148 14.54 -14.70 -5.20
C ARG A 148 15.95 -15.28 -5.19
N ILE A 149 16.85 -14.74 -4.38
CA ILE A 149 18.22 -15.27 -4.25
C ILE A 149 18.18 -16.70 -3.71
N THR A 150 17.34 -16.97 -2.71
CA THR A 150 17.17 -18.30 -2.12
C THR A 150 16.62 -19.30 -3.14
N GLU A 151 15.65 -18.89 -3.94
CA GLU A 151 15.08 -19.70 -5.02
C GLU A 151 16.11 -20.02 -6.11
N ILE A 152 16.91 -19.03 -6.55
CA ILE A 152 17.98 -19.26 -7.53
C ILE A 152 19.01 -20.26 -6.99
N ARG A 153 19.41 -20.14 -5.72
CA ARG A 153 20.34 -21.07 -5.07
C ARG A 153 19.78 -22.49 -4.98
N SER A 154 18.49 -22.62 -4.68
CA SER A 154 17.85 -23.94 -4.58
C SER A 154 17.73 -24.63 -5.95
N GLN A 155 17.38 -23.88 -6.99
CA GLN A 155 17.35 -24.35 -8.38
C GLN A 155 18.75 -24.78 -8.84
N TYR A 156 19.78 -23.96 -8.60
CA TYR A 156 21.16 -24.30 -8.94
C TYR A 156 21.62 -25.60 -8.24
N ALA A 157 21.35 -25.72 -6.94
CA ALA A 157 21.68 -26.94 -6.19
C ALA A 157 20.95 -28.18 -6.73
N GLN A 158 19.70 -28.05 -7.19
CA GLN A 158 18.96 -29.13 -7.84
C GLN A 158 19.59 -29.54 -9.18
N VAL A 159 19.98 -28.57 -10.01
CA VAL A 159 20.65 -28.82 -11.29
C VAL A 159 21.99 -29.54 -11.08
N VAL A 160 22.80 -29.09 -10.12
CA VAL A 160 24.09 -29.74 -9.78
C VAL A 160 23.87 -31.18 -9.33
N ARG A 161 22.90 -31.44 -8.44
CA ARG A 161 22.57 -32.81 -7.99
C ARG A 161 22.11 -33.70 -9.15
N TRP A 162 21.29 -33.17 -10.05
CA TRP A 162 20.85 -33.91 -11.24
C TRP A 162 22.04 -34.25 -12.14
N ALA A 163 22.91 -33.28 -12.44
CA ALA A 163 24.10 -33.50 -13.25
C ALA A 163 25.01 -34.58 -12.64
N GLN A 164 25.25 -34.55 -11.33
CA GLN A 164 26.01 -35.58 -10.62
C GLN A 164 25.37 -36.97 -10.70
N THR A 165 24.04 -37.05 -10.77
CA THR A 165 23.30 -38.31 -10.88
C THR A 165 23.34 -38.88 -12.30
N VAL A 166 23.32 -38.01 -13.31
CA VAL A 166 23.36 -38.40 -14.74
C VAL A 166 24.76 -38.75 -15.22
N ASP A 167 25.80 -38.07 -14.71
CA ASP A 167 27.19 -38.25 -15.16
C ASP A 167 27.94 -39.38 -14.40
N GLY A 168 27.28 -40.07 -13.47
CA GLY A 168 27.80 -41.23 -12.74
C GLY A 168 29.07 -40.98 -11.90
N SER A 169 29.55 -39.75 -11.79
CA SER A 169 30.87 -39.42 -11.23
C SER A 169 30.75 -38.66 -9.91
N PRO A 170 31.13 -39.23 -8.76
CA PRO A 170 31.23 -38.48 -7.51
C PRO A 170 32.46 -37.57 -7.60
N VAL A 171 32.26 -36.26 -7.65
CA VAL A 171 33.37 -35.30 -7.53
C VAL A 171 33.93 -35.43 -6.12
N SER A 172 35.15 -35.96 -6.00
CA SER A 172 35.83 -36.07 -4.71
C SER A 172 36.06 -34.66 -4.16
N GLY A 173 35.39 -34.33 -3.06
CA GLY A 173 35.73 -33.15 -2.27
C GLY A 173 37.19 -33.24 -1.85
N LYS A 174 38.01 -32.27 -2.26
CA LYS A 174 39.34 -32.08 -1.68
C LYS A 174 39.18 -31.25 -0.40
N SER A 175 39.72 -31.83 0.68
CA SER A 175 39.90 -31.28 2.02
C SER A 175 40.65 -29.95 2.03
#